data_AF-A0A2S3QKC9-F1
#
_entry.id   AF-A0A2S3QKC9-F1
#
_cell.length_a   1.000
_cell.length_b   1.000
_cell.length_c   1.000
_cell.angle_alpha   90.00
_cell.angle_beta   90.00
_cell.angle_gamma   90.00
#
_symmetry.space_group_name_H-M   'P 1'
#
loop_
_entity.id
_entity.type
_entity.pdbx_description
1 polymer ?
#
loop_
_entity_poly.entity_id
_entity_poly.type
_entity_poly.pdbx_seq_one_letter_code
_entity_poly.pdbx_strand_id
1 'polypeptide(L)'
;MTLDWPWTLTTPWGACAPVVRHAQHVTYPAIPIGPRGVPVTLHVIRRHHRWHWQIPALHRAGTGYATPKAALIAACQVITEIFGGPCAITTAPRADG
;
A
#
# COMPACT_ATOMS: atom_id res chain seq x y z
N MET A 1 17.99 4.50 13.32
CA MET A 1 16.67 3.82 13.23
C MET A 1 16.41 3.52 11.76
N THR A 2 16.68 2.29 11.35
CA THR A 2 16.42 1.79 10.00
C THR A 2 14.91 1.74 9.81
N LEU A 3 14.37 2.60 8.95
CA LEU A 3 12.95 2.55 8.60
C LEU A 3 12.74 1.30 7.74
N ASP A 4 12.16 0.25 8.32
CA ASP A 4 11.70 -0.96 7.61
C ASP A 4 10.66 -0.59 6.56
N TRP A 5 11.15 -0.24 5.36
CA TRP A 5 10.36 0.03 4.16
C TRP A 5 10.74 -1.01 3.10
N PRO A 6 9.77 -1.63 2.41
CA PRO A 6 8.31 -1.41 2.51
C PRO A 6 7.58 -2.19 3.61
N TRP A 7 6.43 -1.65 4.03
CA TRP A 7 5.51 -2.26 5.01
C TRP A 7 4.53 -3.23 4.33
N THR A 8 3.97 -4.17 5.10
CA THR A 8 2.86 -5.04 4.68
C THR A 8 1.53 -4.32 4.84
N LEU A 9 0.59 -4.55 3.93
CA LEU A 9 -0.79 -4.09 4.08
C LEU A 9 -1.66 -5.18 4.69
N THR A 10 -2.56 -4.81 5.59
CA THR A 10 -3.53 -5.71 6.20
C THR A 10 -4.93 -5.14 6.04
N THR A 11 -5.86 -5.97 5.62
CA THR A 11 -7.31 -5.72 5.60
C THR A 11 -8.01 -6.80 6.42
N PRO A 12 -9.32 -6.70 6.69
CA PRO A 12 -10.06 -7.77 7.36
C PRO A 12 -10.05 -9.10 6.61
N TRP A 13 -9.70 -9.09 5.32
CA TRP A 13 -9.74 -10.25 4.44
C TRP A 13 -8.36 -10.84 4.15
N GLY A 14 -7.30 -10.25 4.70
CA GLY A 14 -5.96 -10.82 4.64
C GLY A 14 -4.85 -9.77 4.60
N ALA A 15 -3.63 -10.26 4.39
CA ALA A 15 -2.44 -9.43 4.24
C ALA A 15 -1.97 -9.41 2.79
N CYS A 16 -1.31 -8.31 2.41
CA CYS A 16 -0.68 -8.13 1.10
C CYS A 16 0.76 -7.67 1.30
N ALA A 17 1.69 -8.54 0.90
CA ALA A 17 3.11 -8.23 0.93
C ALA A 17 3.48 -7.25 -0.20
N PRO A 18 4.37 -6.28 0.08
CA PRO A 18 4.89 -5.40 -0.94
C PRO A 18 5.83 -6.15 -1.89
N VAL A 19 5.82 -5.74 -3.15
CA VAL A 19 6.79 -6.15 -4.16
C VAL A 19 7.62 -4.93 -4.55
N VAL A 20 8.88 -4.92 -4.13
CA VAL A 20 9.83 -3.86 -4.50
C VAL A 20 10.22 -4.03 -5.96
N ARG A 21 9.87 -3.06 -6.81
CA ARG A 21 10.37 -3.00 -8.19
C ARG A 21 11.72 -2.29 -8.24
N HIS A 22 11.86 -1.22 -7.46
CA HIS A 22 13.11 -0.52 -7.16
C HIS A 22 12.89 0.43 -5.96
N ALA A 23 13.94 1.12 -5.49
CA ALA A 23 13.88 1.97 -4.29
C ALA A 23 12.79 3.07 -4.30
N GLN A 24 12.28 3.42 -5.47
CA GLN A 24 11.30 4.48 -5.70
C GLN A 24 9.94 3.95 -6.15
N HIS A 25 9.75 2.63 -6.25
CA HIS A 25 8.51 2.02 -6.71
C HIS A 25 8.27 0.69 -6.01
N VAL A 26 7.19 0.65 -5.25
CA VAL A 26 6.66 -0.54 -4.59
C VAL A 26 5.25 -0.81 -5.10
N THR A 27 4.96 -2.07 -5.38
CA THR A 27 3.64 -2.54 -5.82
C THR A 27 3.06 -3.49 -4.79
N TYR A 28 1.78 -3.37 -4.50
CA TYR A 28 0.98 -4.33 -3.74
C TYR A 28 0.02 -4.99 -4.75
N PRO A 29 0.36 -6.16 -5.29
CA PRO A 29 -0.29 -6.69 -6.49
C PRO A 29 -1.68 -7.27 -6.26
N ALA A 30 -2.01 -7.63 -5.01
CA ALA A 30 -3.24 -8.33 -4.70
C ALA A 30 -3.68 -8.02 -3.26
N ILE A 31 -4.09 -6.78 -3.00
CA ILE A 31 -4.66 -6.42 -1.70
C ILE A 31 -6.03 -7.10 -1.60
N PRO A 32 -6.26 -7.97 -0.60
CA PRO A 32 -7.53 -8.68 -0.49
C PRO A 32 -8.61 -7.71 -0.03
N ILE A 33 -9.66 -7.54 -0.84
CA ILE A 33 -10.78 -6.64 -0.57
C ILE A 33 -12.11 -7.39 -0.65
N GLY A 34 -12.95 -7.18 0.37
CA GLY A 34 -14.27 -7.77 0.47
C GLY A 34 -14.25 -9.28 0.82
N PRO A 35 -15.39 -9.83 1.26
CA PRO A 35 -15.51 -11.24 1.63
C PRO A 35 -15.32 -12.21 0.45
N ARG A 36 -15.44 -11.71 -0.79
CA ARG A 36 -15.16 -12.45 -2.02
C ARG A 36 -13.68 -12.43 -2.43
N GLY A 37 -12.83 -11.69 -1.70
CA GLY A 37 -11.39 -11.62 -1.94
C GLY A 37 -11.01 -10.98 -3.27
N VAL A 38 -11.77 -9.99 -3.75
CA VAL A 38 -11.45 -9.30 -5.01
C VAL A 38 -10.12 -8.56 -4.82
N PRO A 39 -9.04 -8.92 -5.55
CA PRO A 39 -7.76 -8.29 -5.33
C PRO A 39 -7.72 -6.92 -6.00
N VAL A 40 -7.16 -5.92 -5.31
CA VAL A 40 -6.82 -4.63 -5.93
C VAL A 40 -5.31 -4.40 -5.92
N THR A 41 -4.81 -3.80 -7.00
CA THR A 41 -3.40 -3.43 -7.13
C THR A 41 -3.19 -2.00 -6.64
N LEU A 42 -2.22 -1.79 -5.76
CA LEU A 42 -1.76 -0.46 -5.35
C LEU A 42 -0.30 -0.26 -5.78
N HIS A 43 -0.01 0.89 -6.36
CA HIS A 43 1.35 1.34 -6.62
C HIS A 43 1.70 2.48 -5.67
N VAL A 44 2.91 2.47 -5.12
CA VAL A 44 3.51 3.57 -4.37
C VAL A 44 4.79 3.96 -5.07
N ILE A 45 4.78 5.16 -5.67
CA ILE A 45 5.81 5.61 -6.60
C ILE A 45 6.33 6.97 -6.12
N ARG A 46 7.65 7.13 -6.07
CA ARG A 46 8.27 8.45 -5.91
C ARG A 46 8.45 9.06 -7.30
N ARG A 47 7.88 10.24 -7.53
CA ARG A 47 8.18 11.08 -8.70
C ARG A 47 8.81 12.38 -8.21
N HIS A 48 9.98 12.71 -8.75
CA HIS A 48 10.82 13.80 -8.24
C HIS A 48 11.11 13.63 -6.73
N HIS A 49 10.63 14.58 -5.91
CA HIS A 49 10.83 14.61 -4.45
C HIS A 49 9.56 14.26 -3.67
N ARG A 50 8.48 13.83 -4.33
CA ARG A 50 7.20 13.49 -3.69
C ARG A 50 6.82 12.04 -3.96
N TRP A 51 6.09 11.48 -3.02
CA TRP A 51 5.48 10.16 -3.13
C TRP A 51 4.05 10.29 -3.62
N HIS A 52 3.65 9.29 -4.39
CA HIS A 52 2.36 9.18 -5.06
C HIS A 52 1.85 7.77 -4.83
N TRP A 53 0.54 7.60 -4.78
CA TRP A 53 -0.09 6.30 -4.79
C TRP A 53 -1.15 6.22 -5.89
N GLN A 54 -1.35 5.03 -6.44
CA GLN A 54 -2.32 4.79 -7.51
C GLN A 54 -2.98 3.41 -7.34
N ILE A 55 -4.30 3.36 -7.50
CA ILE A 55 -5.10 2.13 -7.59
C ILE A 55 -5.72 2.10 -8.99
N PRO A 56 -5.06 1.48 -9.99
CA PRO A 56 -5.47 1.58 -11.39
C PRO A 56 -6.90 1.10 -11.64
N ALA A 57 -7.29 -0.03 -11.03
CA ALA A 57 -8.62 -0.63 -11.18
C ALA A 57 -9.76 0.28 -10.69
N LEU A 58 -9.47 1.26 -9.83
CA LEU A 58 -10.46 2.20 -9.29
C LEU A 58 -10.36 3.60 -9.91
N HIS A 59 -9.40 3.82 -10.82
CA HIS A 59 -9.04 5.16 -11.32
C HIS A 59 -8.79 6.18 -10.19
N ARG A 60 -8.25 5.74 -9.05
CA ARG A 60 -7.94 6.57 -7.88
C ARG A 60 -6.44 6.75 -7.72
N ALA A 61 -6.02 7.95 -7.37
CA ALA A 61 -4.64 8.29 -7.08
C ALA A 61 -4.54 9.45 -6.09
N GLY A 62 -3.39 9.53 -5.41
CA GLY A 62 -3.02 10.68 -4.58
C GLY A 62 -1.56 11.05 -4.80
N THR A 63 -1.22 12.32 -4.61
CA THR A 63 0.09 12.89 -4.93
C THR A 63 0.56 13.86 -3.83
N GLY A 64 1.85 14.23 -3.84
CA GLY A 64 2.37 15.31 -2.99
C GLY A 64 2.87 14.89 -1.61
N TYR A 65 2.89 13.59 -1.30
CA TYR A 65 3.29 13.10 0.02
C TYR A 65 4.81 13.22 0.24
N ALA A 66 5.23 13.65 1.43
CA ALA A 66 6.65 13.81 1.75
C ALA A 66 7.36 12.46 1.98
N THR A 67 6.64 11.43 2.40
CA THR A 67 7.18 10.11 2.73
C THR A 67 6.35 8.99 2.08
N PRO A 68 6.95 7.80 1.84
CA PRO A 68 6.17 6.67 1.31
C PRO A 68 5.11 6.21 2.31
N LYS A 69 5.37 6.37 3.61
CA LYS A 69 4.42 6.05 4.68
C LYS A 69 3.16 6.91 4.58
N ALA A 70 3.30 8.21 4.38
CA ALA A 70 2.17 9.12 4.22
C ALA A 70 1.34 8.77 2.98
N ALA A 71 2.00 8.44 1.86
CA ALA A 71 1.30 7.97 0.65
C ALA A 71 0.52 6.68 0.91
N LEU A 72 1.10 5.70 1.61
CA LEU A 72 0.41 4.46 1.97
C LEU A 72 -0.77 4.65 2.91
N ILE A 73 -0.62 5.48 3.95
CA ILE A 73 -1.71 5.75 4.89
C ILE A 73 -2.90 6.36 4.13
N ALA A 74 -2.64 7.33 3.24
CA ALA A 74 -3.69 7.91 2.42
C ALA A 74 -4.34 6.90 1.47
N ALA A 75 -3.55 6.01 0.86
CA ALA A 75 -4.10 4.92 0.05
C ALA A 75 -4.99 3.98 0.88
N CYS A 76 -4.57 3.60 2.08
CA CYS A 76 -5.36 2.76 2.99
C CYS A 76 -6.65 3.44 3.45
N GLN A 77 -6.64 4.74 3.69
CA GLN A 77 -7.85 5.51 4.00
C GLN A 77 -8.86 5.40 2.85
N VAL A 78 -8.41 5.60 1.61
CA VAL A 78 -9.28 5.47 0.42
C VAL A 78 -9.80 4.03 0.25
N ILE A 79 -8.96 3.02 0.48
CA ILE A 79 -9.39 1.61 0.46
C ILE A 79 -10.47 1.37 1.53
N THR A 80 -10.27 1.89 2.74
CA THR A 80 -11.22 1.75 3.86
C THR A 80 -12.55 2.44 3.52
N GLU A 81 -12.50 3.63 2.94
CA GLU A 81 -13.70 4.39 2.54
C GLU A 81 -14.50 3.66 1.46
N ILE A 82 -13.82 3.11 0.44
CA ILE A 82 -14.49 2.46 -0.70
C ILE A 82 -15.07 1.10 -0.32
N PHE A 83 -14.39 0.34 0.52
CA PHE A 83 -14.72 -1.07 0.76
C PHE A 83 -15.21 -1.39 2.17
N GLY A 84 -15.22 -0.40 3.08
CA GLY A 84 -15.76 -0.51 4.43
C GLY A 84 -14.94 -1.36 5.41
N GLY A 85 -13.80 -1.92 4.99
CA GLY A 85 -12.90 -2.70 5.84
C GLY A 85 -11.63 -1.92 6.18
N PRO A 86 -11.19 -1.87 7.46
CA PRO A 86 -9.99 -1.14 7.84
C PRO A 86 -8.73 -1.66 7.12
N CYS A 87 -8.10 -0.80 6.33
CA CYS A 87 -6.77 -1.04 5.77
C CYS A 87 -5.70 -0.41 6.67
N ALA A 88 -4.70 -1.20 7.05
CA ALA A 88 -3.59 -0.76 7.88
C ALA A 88 -2.24 -1.19 7.30
N ILE A 89 -1.18 -0.48 7.71
CA ILE A 89 0.21 -0.83 7.43
C ILE A 89 0.80 -1.54 8.66
N THR A 90 1.52 -2.63 8.45
CA THR A 90 2.26 -3.35 9.49
C THR A 90 3.73 -3.45 9.10
N THR A 91 4.63 -3.29 10.07
CA THR A 91 6.02 -3.74 9.92
C THR A 91 5.99 -5.23 9.71
N ALA A 92 6.36 -5.69 8.51
CA ALA A 92 6.50 -7.12 8.25
C ALA A 92 7.45 -7.71 9.31
N PRO A 93 7.16 -8.90 9.87
CA PRO A 93 8.15 -9.59 10.68
C PRO A 93 9.37 -9.82 9.80
N ARG A 94 10.53 -9.38 10.29
CA ARG A 94 11.82 -9.69 9.69
C ARG A 94 11.93 -11.20 9.62
N ALA A 95 11.99 -11.77 8.42
CA ALA A 95 12.43 -13.15 8.26
C ALA A 95 13.94 -13.16 8.50
N ASP A 96 14.34 -13.15 9.78
CA ASP A 96 15.70 -13.50 10.16
C ASP A 96 15.81 -15.02 9.96
N GLY A 97 16.44 -15.42 8.85
CA GLY A 97 16.94 -16.77 8.62
C GLY A 97 18.39 -16.88 9.05
#